data_AF-A0AA88RTQ1-F1
#
_entry.id   AF-A0AA88RTQ1-F1
#
_cell.length_a   1.000
_cell.length_b   1.000
_cell.length_c   1.000
_cell.angle_alpha   90.00
_cell.angle_beta   90.00
_cell.angle_gamma   90.00
#
_symmetry.space_group_name_H-M   'P 1'
#
loop_
_entity.id
_entity.type
_entity.pdbx_description
1 polymer ?
#
loop_
_entity_poly.entity_id
_entity_poly.type
_entity_poly.pdbx_seq_one_letter_code
_entity_poly.pdbx_strand_id
1 'polypeptide(L)' 'MDARLKDEYPSRGAFQVALLAQSCLAYDPKVRPSMEEVLEVLKKFGVSIKGVRDLRKGVTRKAIA' A
#
# COMPACT_ATOMS: atom_id res chain seq x y z
N MET A 1 -7.61 18.19 1.10
CA MET A 1 -7.71 16.74 1.37
C MET A 1 -9.15 16.32 1.19
N ASP A 2 -9.40 15.12 0.66
CA ASP A 2 -10.77 14.62 0.48
C ASP A 2 -11.43 14.41 1.85
N ALA A 3 -12.50 15.16 2.12
CA ALA A 3 -13.23 15.11 3.40
C ALA A 3 -13.81 13.72 3.69
N ARG A 4 -14.02 12.90 2.66
CA ARG A 4 -14.50 11.52 2.80
C ARG A 4 -13.46 10.59 3.44
N LEU A 5 -12.17 10.94 3.34
CA LEU A 5 -11.07 10.13 3.87
C LEU A 5 -10.83 10.33 5.38
N LYS A 6 -11.44 11.36 5.98
CA LYS A 6 -11.34 11.68 7.43
C LYS A 6 -9.89 11.54 7.94
N ASP A 7 -9.71 10.97 9.14
CA ASP A 7 -8.40 10.71 9.76
C ASP A 7 -7.75 9.39 9.29
N GLU A 8 -8.35 8.70 8.31
CA GLU A 8 -7.85 7.40 7.84
C GLU A 8 -6.73 7.53 6.81
N TYR A 9 -6.44 8.75 6.36
CA TYR A 9 -5.48 9.01 5.30
C TYR A 9 -4.47 10.10 5.71
N PRO A 10 -3.41 9.74 6.46
CA PRO A 10 -2.43 10.71 6.94
C PRO A 10 -1.69 11.36 5.77
N SER A 11 -1.55 12.69 5.81
CA SER A 11 -0.94 13.51 4.75
C SER A 11 0.44 13.05 4.32
N ARG A 12 1.27 12.63 5.28
CA ARG A 12 2.63 12.16 5.02
C ARG A 12 2.65 10.84 4.25
N GLY A 13 1.80 9.89 4.64
CA GLY A 13 1.68 8.61 3.94
C GLY A 13 1.09 8.78 2.54
N ALA A 14 0.08 9.63 2.42
CA ALA A 14 -0.50 10.03 1.14
C ALA A 14 0.54 10.56 0.16
N PHE A 15 1.35 11.52 0.62
CA PHE A 15 2.39 12.14 -0.19
C PHE A 15 3.46 11.14 -0.64
N GLN A 16 3.89 10.26 0.27
CA GLN A 16 4.87 9.22 -0.05
C GLN A 16 4.35 8.22 -1.09
N VAL A 17 3.09 7.79 -0.97
CA VAL A 17 2.46 6.90 -1.95
C VAL A 17 2.27 7.61 -3.30
N ALA A 18 1.96 8.92 -3.30
CA ALA A 18 1.87 9.70 -4.53
C ALA A 18 3.22 9.79 -5.26
N LEU A 19 4.33 9.99 -4.54
CA LEU A 19 5.67 9.97 -5.13
C LEU A 19 6.02 8.62 -5.73
N LEU A 20 5.64 7.53 -5.06
CA LEU A 20 5.82 6.18 -5.60
C LEU A 20 4.96 5.94 -6.85
N ALA A 21 3.70 6.41 -6.86
CA ALA A 21 2.84 6.34 -8.03
C ALA A 21 3.44 7.12 -9.21
N GLN A 22 4.04 8.28 -8.94
CA GLN A 22 4.73 9.09 -9.95
C GLN A 22 5.91 8.35 -10.60
N SER A 23 6.71 7.62 -9.82
CA SER A 23 7.81 6.82 -10.38
C SER A 23 7.32 5.62 -11.19
N CYS A 24 6.22 4.97 -10.76
CA CYS A 24 5.57 3.90 -11.53
C CYS A 24 5.01 4.39 -12.87
N LEU A 25 4.56 5.64 -12.94
CA LEU A 25 3.98 6.26 -14.14
C LEU A 25 5.01 7.02 -15.00
N ALA A 26 6.31 6.82 -14.76
CA ALA A 26 7.34 7.49 -15.54
C ALA A 26 7.19 7.20 -17.06
N TYR A 27 7.42 8.23 -17.88
CA TYR A 27 7.30 8.12 -19.34
C TYR A 27 8.25 7.05 -19.89
N ASP A 28 9.52 7.07 -19.45
CA ASP A 28 10.49 6.03 -19.78
C ASP A 28 10.23 4.77 -18.94
N PRO A 29 9.95 3.62 -19.56
CA PRO A 29 9.76 2.36 -18.82
C PRO A 29 10.99 1.91 -18.04
N LYS A 30 12.21 2.29 -18.46
CA LYS A 30 13.46 1.83 -17.84
C LYS A 30 13.71 2.42 -16.47
N VAL A 31 13.11 3.57 -16.17
CA VAL A 31 13.25 4.24 -14.87
C VAL A 31 12.12 3.87 -13.90
N ARG A 32 11.14 3.07 -14.35
CA ARG A 32 10.07 2.59 -13.47
C ARG A 32 10.67 1.57 -12.49
N PRO A 33 10.27 1.62 -11.21
CA PRO A 33 10.73 0.65 -10.25
C PRO A 33 10.18 -0.74 -10.58
N SER A 34 10.94 -1.76 -10.22
CA SER A 34 10.47 -3.15 -10.19
C SER A 34 9.37 -3.33 -9.15
N MET A 35 8.57 -4.38 -9.30
CA MET A 35 7.50 -4.64 -8.34
C MET A 35 8.01 -4.98 -6.95
N GLU A 36 9.22 -5.54 -6.85
CA GLU A 36 9.89 -5.79 -5.58
C GLU A 36 10.21 -4.48 -4.85
N GLU A 37 10.82 -3.50 -5.54
CA GLU A 37 11.12 -2.18 -4.97
C GLU A 37 9.84 -1.45 -4.54
N VAL A 38 8.76 -1.50 -5.34
CA VAL A 38 7.47 -0.91 -4.98
C VAL A 38 6.93 -1.54 -3.69
N LEU A 39 7.02 -2.87 -3.54
CA LEU A 39 6.59 -3.56 -2.33
C LEU A 39 7.43 -3.19 -1.11
N GLU A 40 8.75 -3.06 -1.26
CA GLU A 40 9.62 -2.60 -0.17
C GLU A 40 9.24 -1.21 0.31
N VAL A 41 9.00 -0.29 -0.63
CA VAL A 41 8.62 1.08 -0.32
C VAL A 41 7.25 1.11 0.39
N LEU A 42 6.26 0.37 -0.10
CA LEU A 42 4.93 0.29 0.54
C LEU A 42 4.98 -0.34 1.94
N LYS A 43 5.84 -1.34 2.17
CA LYS A 43 6.06 -1.93 3.50
C LYS A 43 6.65 -0.92 4.48
N LYS A 44 7.62 -0.10 4.05
CA LYS A 44 8.26 0.93 4.88
C LYS A 44 7.28 1.99 5.40
N PHE A 45 6.27 2.34 4.62
CA PHE A 45 5.27 3.34 5.01
C PHE A 45 4.13 2.77 5.85
N GLY A 46 4.16 1.46 6.16
CA GLY A 46 3.20 0.84 7.06
C GLY A 46 1.77 1.13 6.64
N VAL A 47 1.46 1.09 5.33
CA VAL A 47 0.10 1.23 4.83
C VAL A 47 -0.73 0.15 5.48
N SER A 48 -1.38 0.50 6.59
CA SER A 48 -2.26 -0.36 7.33
C SER A 48 -3.55 -0.38 6.52
N ILE A 49 -3.55 -1.16 5.43
CA ILE A 49 -4.79 -1.48 4.74
C ILE A 49 -5.61 -2.24 5.79
N LYS A 50 -6.56 -1.54 6.42
CA LYS A 50 -7.36 -2.09 7.51
C LYS A 50 -8.12 -3.37 7.09
N GLY A 51 -8.20 -3.69 5.79
CA GLY A 51 -8.79 -4.93 5.26
C GLY A 51 -7.85 -6.11 4.94
N VAL A 52 -6.52 -5.96 4.90
CA VAL A 52 -5.62 -7.12 4.58
C VAL A 52 -5.46 -8.05 5.78
N ARG A 53 -5.54 -7.51 7.00
CA ARG A 53 -5.45 -8.31 8.23
C ARG A 53 -6.65 -9.25 8.41
N ASP A 54 -7.81 -8.91 7.86
CA ASP A 54 -9.01 -9.74 7.97
C ASP A 54 -8.98 -10.94 7.00
N LEU A 55 -8.29 -10.84 5.85
CA LEU A 55 -8.07 -12.00 4.97
C LEU A 55 -7.20 -13.07 5.63
N ARG A 56 -6.15 -12.67 6.38
CA ARG A 56 -5.27 -13.64 7.06
C ARG A 56 -5.96 -14.38 8.20
N LYS A 57 -6.94 -13.75 8.89
CA LYS A 57 -7.71 -14.41 9.95
C LYS A 57 -8.66 -15.49 9.43
N GLY A 58 -9.05 -15.43 8.15
CA GLY A 58 -9.91 -16.44 7.50
C GLY A 58 -9.16 -17.70 7.06
N VAL A 59 -7.84 -17.62 6.80
CA VAL A 59 -7.06 -18.78 6.30
C VAL A 59 -6.74 -19.79 7.42
N THR A 60 -6.73 -19.37 8.69
CA THR A 60 -6.33 -20.23 9.82
C THR A 60 -7.51 -20.85 10.61
N ARG A 61 -8.73 -20.92 10.06
CA ARG A 61 -9.86 -21.61 10.72
C ARG A 61 -10.61 -22.56 9.80
N LYS A 62 -9.93 -23.62 9.35
CA LYS A 62 -10.54 -24.95 9.23
C LYS A 62 -9.47 -26.05 9.29
N ALA A 63 -8.75 -26.07 10.41
CA ALA A 63 -8.15 -27.31 10.90
C ALA A 63 -9.06 -27.81 12.03
N ILE A 64 -9.52 -29.06 11.88
CA ILE A 64 -10.06 -29.94 12.91
C ILE A 64 -11.53 -29.70 13.33
N ALA A 65 -12.42 -30.49 12.73
CA ALA A 65 -13.35 -31.38 13.43
C ALA A 65 -13.72 -32.52 12.47
#